data_AF-A0A662D0Y1-F1
#
_entry.id   AF-A0A662D0Y1-F1
#
_cell.length_a   1.000
_cell.length_b   1.000
_cell.length_c   1.000
_cell.angle_alpha   90.00
_cell.angle_beta   90.00
_cell.angle_gamma   90.00
#
_symmetry.space_group_name_H-M   'P 1'
#
loop_
_entity.id
_entity.type
_entity.pdbx_description
1 polymer ?
#
loop_
_entity_poly.entity_id
_entity_poly.type
_entity_poly.pdbx_seq_one_letter_code
_entity_poly.pdbx_strand_id
1 'polypeptide(L)'
;MQKVEKWRIKKLEATLKDITSLLLQYQQAEWANVFLHYAEEAQEIYFSQNFQLWQLNNLIRNIRFCFKNSQSLYRLPQEIIQQEQQSQLESDLIKEFHQLFHLLAELEERSQERIH
;
A
#
# COMPACT_ATOMS: atom_id res chain seq x y z
N MET A 1 -9.12 -20.12 -12.85
CA MET A 1 -7.84 -19.38 -12.76
C MET A 1 -8.06 -17.88 -12.65
N GLN A 2 -8.10 -17.36 -11.42
CA GLN A 2 -8.14 -15.92 -11.16
C GLN A 2 -6.92 -15.24 -11.79
N LYS A 3 -7.09 -14.00 -12.28
CA LYS A 3 -6.06 -13.28 -13.03
C LYS A 3 -5.03 -12.55 -12.18
N VAL A 4 -5.17 -12.51 -10.86
CA VAL A 4 -4.19 -11.80 -10.02
C VAL A 4 -2.84 -12.53 -10.09
N GLU A 5 -1.87 -11.93 -10.78
CA GLU A 5 -0.55 -12.52 -10.89
C GLU A 5 0.25 -12.32 -9.60
N LYS A 6 0.94 -13.38 -9.13
CA LYS A 6 1.76 -13.33 -7.89
C LYS A 6 2.79 -12.20 -7.88
N TRP A 7 3.33 -11.80 -9.04
CA TRP A 7 4.29 -10.70 -9.12
C TRP A 7 3.69 -9.35 -8.68
N ARG A 8 2.37 -9.16 -8.79
CA ARG A 8 1.67 -7.95 -8.33
C ARG A 8 1.58 -7.87 -6.81
N ILE A 9 1.40 -9.02 -6.17
CA ILE A 9 1.40 -9.15 -4.71
C ILE A 9 2.80 -8.85 -4.18
N LYS A 10 3.84 -9.34 -4.86
CA LYS A 10 5.23 -8.99 -4.56
C LYS A 10 5.51 -7.49 -4.77
N LYS A 11 4.92 -6.88 -5.81
CA LYS A 11 5.01 -5.43 -6.00
C LYS A 11 4.32 -4.66 -4.87
N LEU A 12 3.17 -5.15 -4.39
CA LEU A 12 2.47 -4.57 -3.25
C LEU A 12 3.32 -4.63 -1.98
N GLU A 13 3.90 -5.80 -1.68
CA GLU A 13 4.85 -5.97 -0.57
C GLU A 13 6.01 -4.97 -0.65
N ALA A 14 6.64 -4.84 -1.82
CA ALA A 14 7.77 -3.94 -2.03
C ALA A 14 7.37 -2.46 -1.80
N THR A 15 6.29 -2.01 -2.43
CA THR A 15 5.78 -0.64 -2.26
C THR A 15 5.44 -0.34 -0.79
N LEU A 16 4.86 -1.30 -0.06
CA LEU A 16 4.56 -1.11 1.36
C LEU A 16 5.85 -0.98 2.21
N LYS A 17 6.90 -1.77 1.91
CA LYS A 17 8.21 -1.67 2.58
C LYS A 17 8.92 -0.35 2.27
N ASP A 18 8.82 0.14 1.05
CA ASP A 18 9.37 1.43 0.64
C ASP A 18 8.69 2.56 1.42
N ILE A 19 7.35 2.53 1.51
CA ILE A 19 6.57 3.48 2.33
C ILE A 19 6.97 3.39 3.81
N THR A 20 7.08 2.20 4.39
CA THR A 20 7.55 2.00 5.78
C THR A 20 8.89 2.69 6.00
N SER A 21 9.84 2.50 5.08
CA SER A 21 11.19 3.07 5.19
C SER A 21 11.17 4.60 5.11
N LEU A 22 10.33 5.17 4.25
CA LEU A 22 10.16 6.62 4.12
C LEU A 22 9.47 7.22 5.35
N LEU A 23 8.45 6.54 5.90
CA LEU A 23 7.76 6.96 7.12
C LEU A 23 8.70 6.96 8.34
N LEU A 24 9.60 5.98 8.46
CA LEU A 24 10.62 5.97 9.52
C LEU A 24 11.56 7.19 9.40
N GLN A 25 12.02 7.49 8.18
CA GLN A 25 12.87 8.66 7.93
C GLN A 25 12.13 9.97 8.22
N TYR A 26 10.83 10.02 7.96
CA TYR A 26 9.95 11.15 8.25
C TYR A 26 9.45 11.18 9.72
N GLN A 27 10.01 10.33 10.60
CA GLN A 27 9.69 10.23 12.02
C GLN A 27 8.24 9.85 12.34
N GLN A 28 7.58 9.14 11.42
CA GLN A 28 6.21 8.64 11.55
C GLN A 28 6.20 7.15 11.92
N ALA A 29 6.81 6.79 13.05
CA ALA A 29 7.04 5.39 13.44
C ALA A 29 5.74 4.58 13.62
N GLU A 30 4.67 5.21 14.11
CA GLU A 30 3.35 4.56 14.24
C GLU A 30 2.84 4.09 12.87
N TRP A 31 2.86 4.97 11.87
CA TRP A 31 2.45 4.63 10.51
C TRP A 31 3.42 3.64 9.87
N ALA A 32 4.72 3.78 10.09
CA ALA A 32 5.69 2.82 9.58
C ALA A 32 5.38 1.38 10.03
N ASN A 33 5.00 1.20 11.30
CA ASN A 33 4.61 -0.12 11.83
C ASN A 33 3.33 -0.65 11.19
N VAL A 34 2.33 0.21 10.95
CA VAL A 34 1.09 -0.18 10.26
C VAL A 34 1.38 -0.65 8.82
N PHE A 35 2.21 0.08 8.09
CA PHE A 35 2.58 -0.28 6.72
C PHE A 35 3.49 -1.52 6.68
N LEU A 36 4.33 -1.72 7.70
CA LEU A 36 5.13 -2.92 7.83
C LEU A 36 4.24 -4.15 8.01
N HIS A 37 3.22 -4.05 8.86
CA HIS A 37 2.24 -5.12 9.06
C HIS A 37 1.53 -5.48 7.74
N TYR A 38 1.11 -4.48 6.96
CA TYR A 38 0.53 -4.74 5.63
C TYR A 38 1.51 -5.40 4.66
N ALA A 39 2.80 -5.05 4.73
CA ALA A 39 3.82 -5.69 3.91
C ALA A 39 4.02 -7.17 4.28
N GLU A 40 3.98 -7.50 5.58
CA GLU A 40 4.02 -8.87 6.09
C GLU A 40 2.79 -9.66 5.61
N GLU A 41 1.58 -9.09 5.72
CA GLU A 41 0.36 -9.71 5.18
C GLU A 41 0.48 -9.97 3.67
N ALA A 42 1.00 -9.01 2.89
CA ALA A 42 1.21 -9.18 1.45
C ALA A 42 2.21 -10.31 1.16
N GLN A 43 3.28 -10.40 1.94
CA GLN A 43 4.29 -11.45 1.85
C GLN A 43 3.70 -12.83 2.15
N GLU A 44 2.88 -12.96 3.18
CA GLU A 44 2.18 -14.20 3.53
C GLU A 44 1.27 -14.66 2.39
N ILE A 45 0.50 -13.74 1.79
CA ILE A 45 -0.35 -14.04 0.64
C ILE A 45 0.49 -14.51 -0.56
N TYR A 46 1.63 -13.87 -0.82
CA TYR A 46 2.54 -14.24 -1.92
C TYR A 46 3.08 -15.67 -1.76
N PHE A 47 3.54 -16.02 -0.56
CA PHE A 47 4.11 -17.34 -0.24
C PHE A 47 3.06 -18.43 0.00
N SER A 48 1.78 -18.07 0.14
CA SER A 48 0.71 -19.05 0.30
C SER A 48 0.70 -20.07 -0.86
N GLN A 49 0.65 -21.35 -0.49
CA GLN A 49 0.53 -22.47 -1.42
C GLN A 49 -0.80 -22.43 -2.16
N ASN A 50 -1.87 -22.06 -1.44
CA ASN A 50 -3.21 -21.91 -1.97
C ASN A 50 -3.60 -20.44 -1.90
N PHE A 51 -3.47 -19.74 -3.03
CA PHE A 51 -3.84 -18.33 -3.11
C PHE A 51 -5.32 -18.14 -2.73
N GLN A 52 -5.57 -17.33 -1.71
CA GLN A 52 -6.92 -17.03 -1.25
C GLN A 52 -7.26 -15.57 -1.55
N LEU A 53 -8.12 -15.36 -2.55
CA LEU A 53 -8.52 -14.02 -2.99
C LEU A 53 -9.12 -13.17 -1.86
N TRP A 54 -9.81 -13.79 -0.90
CA TRP A 54 -10.40 -13.07 0.22
C TRP A 54 -9.34 -12.43 1.13
N GLN A 55 -8.16 -13.04 1.29
CA GLN A 55 -7.04 -12.47 2.06
C GLN A 55 -6.54 -11.19 1.39
N LEU A 56 -6.32 -11.24 0.07
CA LEU A 56 -5.93 -10.07 -0.71
C LEU A 56 -6.98 -8.96 -0.65
N ASN A 57 -8.26 -9.29 -0.82
CA ASN A 57 -9.33 -8.30 -0.76
C ASN A 57 -9.44 -7.67 0.64
N ASN A 58 -9.23 -8.44 1.71
CA ASN A 58 -9.21 -7.91 3.07
C ASN A 58 -8.01 -6.97 3.28
N LEU A 59 -6.82 -7.35 2.82
CA LEU A 59 -5.63 -6.49 2.89
C LEU A 59 -5.87 -5.15 2.16
N ILE A 60 -6.37 -5.21 0.91
CA ILE A 60 -6.68 -3.99 0.15
C ILE A 60 -7.69 -3.11 0.88
N ARG A 61 -8.76 -3.71 1.43
CA ARG A 61 -9.77 -3.01 2.21
C ARG A 61 -9.17 -2.34 3.45
N ASN A 62 -8.31 -3.04 4.17
CA ASN A 62 -7.67 -2.53 5.39
C ASN A 62 -6.76 -1.34 5.07
N ILE A 63 -5.93 -1.45 4.02
CA ILE A 63 -5.06 -0.35 3.57
C ILE A 63 -5.90 0.88 3.22
N ARG A 64 -6.98 0.72 2.43
CA ARG A 64 -7.86 1.84 2.07
C ARG A 64 -8.59 2.44 3.28
N PHE A 65 -9.04 1.59 4.19
CA PHE A 65 -9.69 2.04 5.43
C PHE A 65 -8.74 2.86 6.30
N CYS A 66 -7.45 2.49 6.33
CA CYS A 66 -6.41 3.24 7.01
C CYS A 66 -6.33 4.69 6.50
N PHE A 67 -6.23 4.88 5.18
CA PHE A 67 -6.21 6.23 4.57
C PHE A 67 -7.51 7.01 4.75
N LYS A 68 -8.67 6.34 4.74
CA LYS A 68 -9.97 7.04 4.85
C LYS A 68 -10.27 7.56 6.25
N ASN A 69 -9.83 6.83 7.29
CA ASN A 69 -10.24 7.12 8.67
C ASN A 69 -9.12 7.76 9.50
N SER A 70 -7.87 7.68 9.06
CA SER A 70 -6.79 8.39 9.73
C SER A 70 -6.65 9.80 9.18
N GLN A 71 -7.06 10.79 9.99
CA GLN A 71 -6.85 12.20 9.63
C GLN A 71 -5.36 12.55 9.52
N SER A 72 -4.50 11.95 10.34
CA SER A 72 -3.05 12.25 10.33
C SER A 72 -2.36 11.65 9.11
N LEU A 73 -2.68 10.40 8.72
CA LEU A 73 -2.11 9.81 7.50
C LEU A 73 -2.67 10.47 6.23
N TYR A 74 -3.97 10.79 6.21
CA TYR A 74 -4.61 11.44 5.06
C TYR A 74 -4.08 12.86 4.82
N ARG A 75 -3.81 13.60 5.90
CA ARG A 75 -3.27 14.96 5.80
C ARG A 75 -1.80 14.98 5.44
N LEU A 76 -1.05 13.91 5.70
CA LEU A 76 0.40 13.92 5.50
C LEU A 76 0.82 14.29 4.06
N PRO A 77 0.25 13.71 2.98
CA PRO A 77 0.50 14.19 1.62
C PRO A 77 0.04 15.64 1.39
N GLN A 78 -1.06 16.08 2.00
CA GLN A 78 -1.59 17.43 1.84
C GLN A 78 -0.71 18.48 2.53
N GLU A 79 -0.20 18.16 3.71
CA GLU A 79 0.74 18.97 4.49
C GLU A 79 2.05 19.14 3.72
N ILE A 80 2.53 18.07 3.10
CA ILE A 80 3.73 18.10 2.25
C ILE A 80 3.50 18.95 0.98
N ILE A 81 2.36 18.80 0.31
CA ILE A 81 2.04 19.54 -0.92
C ILE A 81 1.95 21.05 -0.70
N GLN A 82 1.54 21.48 0.50
CA GLN A 82 1.38 22.90 0.84
C GLN A 82 2.68 23.61 1.22
N GLN A 83 3.80 22.89 1.37
CA GLN A 83 5.09 23.52 1.65
C GLN A 83 5.70 24.13 0.38
N GLU A 84 6.19 25.37 0.47
CA GLU A 84 6.83 26.09 -0.65
C GLU A 84 8.13 25.41 -1.14
N GLN A 85 8.76 24.60 -0.29
CA GLN A 85 9.92 23.78 -0.63
C GLN A 85 9.69 22.35 -0.13
N GLN A 86 9.52 21.42 -1.07
CA GLN A 86 9.47 19.99 -0.74
C GLN A 86 10.89 19.43 -0.69
N SER A 87 11.19 18.71 0.38
CA SER A 87 12.37 17.85 0.44
C SER A 87 12.23 16.66 -0.50
N GLN A 88 13.35 16.05 -0.89
CA GLN A 88 13.34 14.84 -1.71
C GLN A 88 12.55 13.70 -1.05
N LEU A 89 12.70 13.55 0.27
CA LEU A 89 12.01 12.53 1.08
C LEU A 89 10.49 12.65 0.98
N GLU A 90 10.00 13.88 1.02
CA GLU A 90 8.59 14.22 0.90
C GLU A 90 8.02 13.90 -0.48
N SER A 91 8.73 14.28 -1.54
CA SER A 91 8.37 13.94 -2.91
C SER A 91 8.35 12.43 -3.14
N ASP A 92 9.32 11.71 -2.58
CA ASP A 92 9.38 10.24 -2.66
C ASP A 92 8.20 9.59 -1.95
N LEU A 93 7.83 10.08 -0.76
CA LEU A 93 6.69 9.55 0.00
C LEU A 93 5.35 9.77 -0.73
N ILE A 94 5.14 10.95 -1.32
CA ILE A 94 3.94 11.21 -2.16
C ILE A 94 3.91 10.27 -3.36
N LYS A 95 5.05 10.09 -4.03
CA LYS A 95 5.17 9.23 -5.20
C LYS A 95 4.85 7.78 -4.84
N GLU A 96 5.34 7.27 -3.72
CA GLU A 96 5.05 5.91 -3.27
C GLU A 96 3.57 5.74 -2.87
N PHE A 97 2.96 6.73 -2.23
CA PHE A 97 1.51 6.67 -1.96
C PHE A 97 0.69 6.64 -3.25
N HIS A 98 1.03 7.45 -4.26
CA HIS A 98 0.38 7.39 -5.57
C HIS A 98 0.52 6.02 -6.22
N GLN A 99 1.73 5.45 -6.20
CA GLN A 99 1.97 4.10 -6.72
C GLN A 99 1.13 3.05 -5.98
N LEU A 100 1.04 3.14 -4.66
CA LEU A 100 0.22 2.26 -3.85
C LEU A 100 -1.26 2.36 -4.26
N PHE A 101 -1.83 3.55 -4.34
CA PHE A 101 -3.24 3.71 -4.73
C PHE A 101 -3.53 3.13 -6.12
N HIS A 102 -2.62 3.35 -7.07
CA HIS A 102 -2.75 2.82 -8.42
C HIS A 102 -2.68 1.29 -8.44
N LEU A 103 -1.79 0.70 -7.64
CA LEU A 103 -1.66 -0.75 -7.50
C LEU A 103 -2.87 -1.38 -6.81
N LEU A 104 -3.41 -0.75 -5.77
CA LEU A 104 -4.62 -1.23 -5.10
C LEU A 104 -5.83 -1.24 -6.05
N ALA A 105 -6.01 -0.18 -6.85
CA ALA A 105 -7.07 -0.12 -7.85
C ALA A 105 -6.94 -1.23 -8.89
N GLU A 106 -5.71 -1.46 -9.39
CA GLU A 106 -5.44 -2.51 -10.37
C GLU A 106 -5.67 -3.92 -9.78
N LEU A 107 -5.28 -4.15 -8.54
CA LEU A 107 -5.52 -5.43 -7.86
C LEU A 107 -7.01 -5.70 -7.62
N GLU A 108 -7.80 -4.68 -7.32
CA GLU A 108 -9.26 -4.81 -7.18
C GLU A 108 -9.95 -5.08 -8.51
N GLU A 109 -9.55 -4.40 -9.59
CA GLU A 109 -10.10 -4.66 -10.92
C GLU A 109 -9.86 -6.13 -11.31
N ARG A 110 -8.61 -6.59 -11.13
CA ARG A 110 -8.22 -7.98 -11.40
C ARG A 110 -8.88 -9.00 -10.48
N SER A 111 -9.24 -8.63 -9.25
CA SER A 111 -9.95 -9.52 -8.32
C SER A 111 -11.43 -9.71 -8.70
N GLN A 112 -12.00 -8.75 -9.44
CA GLN A 112 -13.39 -8.77 -9.91
C GLN A 112 -13.56 -9.39 -11.29
N GLU A 113 -12.50 -9.45 -12.12
CA GLU A 113 -12.52 -10.12 -13.42
C GLU A 113 -12.84 -11.62 -13.25
N ARG A 114 -14.11 -11.99 -13.47
CA ARG A 114 -14.53 -13.39 -13.60
C ARG A 114 -14.02 -13.95 -14.91
N ILE A 115 -13.55 -15.19 -14.88
CA ILE A 115 -13.28 -15.97 -16.08
C ILE A 115 -14.64 -16.34 -16.66
N HIS A 116 -14.93 -15.83 -17.84
CA HIS A 116 -15.98 -16.37 -18.70
C HIS A 116 -15.45 -17.56 -19.49
#